data_AF-A0A7Z9CR60-F1
#
_entry.id   AF-A0A7Z9CR60-F1
#
_cell.length_a   1.000
_cell.length_b   1.000
_cell.length_c   1.000
_cell.angle_alpha   90.00
_cell.angle_beta   90.00
_cell.angle_gamma   90.00
#
_symmetry.space_group_name_H-M   'P 1'
#
loop_
_entity.id
_entity.type
_entity.pdbx_description
1 polymer ?
#
loop_
_entity_poly.entity_id
_entity_poly.type
_entity_poly.pdbx_seq_one_letter_code
_entity_poly.pdbx_strand_id
1 'polypeptide(L)' 'MISGILASPGIAFGKALLLKEDEIVIDRKKISADKVEQEIERFLSGRTKASAQLEVIKTKAGENFR' A
#
# COMPACT_ATOMS: atom_id res chain seq x y z
N MET A 1 7.17 17.38 -26.73
CA MET A 1 7.30 15.97 -27.14
C MET A 1 7.66 15.17 -25.90
N ILE A 2 6.89 14.14 -25.55
CA ILE A 2 7.21 13.28 -24.39
C ILE A 2 8.09 12.14 -24.94
N SER A 3 9.29 11.97 -24.40
CA SER A 3 10.26 10.93 -24.79
C SER A 3 10.82 10.26 -23.54
N GLY A 4 10.96 8.94 -23.56
CA GLY A 4 11.42 8.14 -22.43
C GLY A 4 12.15 6.88 -22.88
N ILE A 5 12.36 5.94 -21.96
CA ILE A 5 13.02 4.65 -22.23
C ILE A 5 11.95 3.61 -22.58
N LEU A 6 12.09 2.93 -23.72
CA LEU A 6 11.15 1.89 -24.14
C LEU A 6 11.35 0.61 -23.32
N ALA A 7 10.38 0.26 -22.48
CA ALA A 7 10.42 -0.95 -21.66
C ALA A 7 9.97 -2.22 -22.41
N SER A 8 9.03 -2.08 -23.35
CA SER A 8 8.49 -3.17 -24.16
C SER A 8 7.91 -2.62 -25.48
N PRO A 9 8.07 -3.30 -26.63
CA PRO A 9 7.49 -2.86 -27.90
C PRO A 9 5.96 -3.08 -27.95
N GLY A 10 5.24 -2.17 -28.59
CA GLY A 10 3.80 -2.32 -28.85
C GLY A 10 3.03 -0.99 -28.88
N ILE A 11 1.76 -1.04 -29.29
CA ILE A 11 0.82 0.09 -29.26
C ILE A 11 -0.44 -0.37 -28.53
N ALA A 12 -0.90 0.40 -27.54
CA ALA A 12 -2.11 0.13 -26.77
C ALA A 12 -3.02 1.37 -26.72
N PHE A 13 -4.33 1.15 -26.80
CA PHE A 13 -5.35 2.19 -26.67
C PHE A 13 -6.20 1.92 -25.43
N GLY A 14 -6.37 2.90 -24.56
CA GLY A 14 -7.14 2.73 -23.32
C GLY A 14 -7.19 4.00 -22.47
N LYS A 15 -7.94 3.95 -21.37
CA LYS A 15 -7.96 5.04 -20.38
C LYS A 15 -6.71 4.96 -19.51
N ALA A 16 -6.12 6.12 -19.21
CA ALA A 16 -5.04 6.19 -18.24
C ALA A 16 -5.61 6.17 -16.81
N LEU A 17 -5.03 5.34 -15.94
CA LEU A 17 -5.27 5.37 -14.50
C LEU A 17 -4.10 6.11 -13.83
N LEU A 18 -4.38 7.27 -13.24
CA LEU A 18 -3.38 8.04 -12.52
C LEU A 18 -3.36 7.62 -11.05
N LEU A 19 -2.29 6.95 -10.63
CA LEU A 19 -2.05 6.63 -9.23
C LEU A 19 -1.50 7.87 -8.52
N LYS A 20 -2.24 8.35 -7.52
CA LYS A 20 -1.78 9.38 -6.59
C LYS A 20 -1.80 8.79 -5.20
N GLU A 21 -0.69 8.92 -4.50
CA GLU A 21 -0.57 8.49 -3.12
C GLU A 21 -0.78 9.68 -2.19
N ASP A 22 -1.42 9.43 -1.05
CA ASP A 22 -1.54 10.42 0.01
C ASP A 22 -0.24 10.49 0.81
N GLU A 23 0.10 11.68 1.31
CA GLU A 23 1.29 11.87 2.13
C GLU A 23 1.12 11.20 3.50
N ILE A 24 2.11 10.40 3.90
CA ILE A 24 2.12 9.75 5.21
C ILE A 24 2.65 10.73 6.26
N VAL A 25 1.75 11.22 7.11
CA VAL A 25 2.08 12.11 8.23
C VAL A 25 2.17 11.32 9.53
N ILE A 26 3.33 11.39 10.20
CA ILE A 26 3.56 10.74 11.50
C ILE A 26 3.36 11.75 12.63
N ASP A 27 2.39 11.50 13.52
CA ASP A 27 2.24 12.29 14.74
C ASP A 27 3.37 11.96 15.73
N ARG A 28 4.14 12.99 16.11
CA ARG A 28 5.29 12.88 17.04
C ARG A 28 4.94 13.30 18.47
N LYS A 29 3.68 13.66 18.74
CA LYS A 29 3.24 14.05 20.08
C LYS A 29 3.31 12.85 21.02
N LYS A 30 3.78 13.08 22.25
CA LYS A 30 3.71 12.07 23.31
C LYS A 30 2.25 11.83 23.68
N ILE A 31 1.88 10.56 23.83
CA ILE A 31 0.57 10.15 24.31
C ILE A 31 0.51 10.19 25.84
N SER A 32 -0.68 10.36 26.41
CA SER A 32 -0.92 10.19 27.85
C SER A 32 -1.01 8.71 28.22
N ALA A 33 -0.81 8.38 29.50
CA ALA A 33 -0.89 6.99 29.99
C ALA A 33 -2.26 6.35 29.68
N ASP A 34 -3.34 7.12 29.77
CA ASP A 34 -4.71 6.66 29.53
C ASP A 34 -4.97 6.23 28.07
N LYS A 35 -4.09 6.64 27.13
CA LYS A 35 -4.22 6.32 25.70
C LYS A 35 -3.34 5.15 25.26
N VAL A 36 -2.50 4.62 26.15
CA VAL A 36 -1.54 3.55 25.79
C VAL A 36 -2.27 2.29 25.34
N GLU A 37 -3.29 1.84 26.08
CA GLU A 37 -4.06 0.65 25.73
C GLU A 37 -4.79 0.83 24.38
N GLN A 38 -5.33 2.02 24.13
CA GLN A 38 -5.98 2.36 22.87
C GLN A 38 -5.01 2.29 21.67
N GLU A 39 -3.80 2.83 21.80
CA GLU A 39 -2.80 2.78 20.73
C GLU A 39 -2.28 1.35 20.49
N ILE A 40 -2.19 0.52 21.53
CA ILE A 40 -1.88 -0.92 21.40
C ILE A 40 -2.98 -1.63 20.60
N GLU A 41 -4.25 -1.42 20.93
CA GLU A 41 -5.37 -2.02 20.21
C GLU A 41 -5.42 -1.55 18.74
N ARG A 42 -5.20 -0.26 18.51
CA ARG A 42 -5.12 0.32 17.16
C ARG A 42 -3.99 -0.30 16.35
N PHE A 43 -2.83 -0.51 16.95
CA PHE A 43 -1.71 -1.18 16.29
C PHE A 43 -2.03 -2.64 15.96
N LEU A 44 -2.56 -3.41 16.92
CA LEU A 44 -2.89 -4.83 16.71
C LEU A 44 -3.96 -5.00 15.64
N SER A 45 -5.02 -4.18 15.68
CA SER A 45 -6.08 -4.21 14.66
C SER A 45 -5.54 -3.82 13.27
N GLY A 46 -4.69 -2.80 13.19
CA GLY A 46 -4.01 -2.41 11.95
C GLY A 46 -3.12 -3.52 11.39
N ARG A 47 -2.32 -4.15 12.25
CA ARG A 47 -1.46 -5.29 11.88
C ARG A 47 -2.25 -6.46 11.34
N THR A 48 -3.37 -6.82 11.97
CA THR A 48 -4.23 -7.92 11.51
C THR A 48 -4.78 -7.65 10.11
N LYS A 49 -5.22 -6.42 9.83
CA LYS A 49 -5.68 -6.01 8.49
C LYS A 49 -4.56 -6.11 7.45
N ALA A 50 -3.37 -5.57 7.78
CA ALA A 50 -2.22 -5.61 6.89
C ALA A 50 -1.78 -7.05 6.59
N SER A 51 -1.73 -7.92 7.61
CA SER A 51 -1.39 -9.34 7.44
C SER A 51 -2.35 -10.04 6.48
N ALA A 52 -3.65 -9.80 6.60
CA ALA A 52 -4.66 -10.39 5.70
C ALA A 52 -4.47 -9.89 4.25
N GLN A 53 -4.19 -8.60 4.05
CA GLN A 53 -3.91 -8.04 2.73
C GLN A 53 -2.65 -8.64 2.11
N LEU A 54 -1.58 -8.84 2.90
CA LEU A 54 -0.33 -9.43 2.44
C LEU A 54 -0.48 -10.90 2.03
N GLU A 55 -1.27 -11.71 2.75
CA GLU A 55 -1.53 -13.09 2.34
C GLU A 55 -2.29 -13.14 1.00
N VAL A 56 -3.24 -12.23 0.76
CA VAL A 56 -3.91 -12.13 -0.55
C VAL A 56 -2.94 -11.76 -1.66
N ILE A 57 -2.04 -10.82 -1.42
CA ILE A 57 -1.01 -10.41 -2.40
C ILE A 57 -0.07 -11.57 -2.70
N LYS A 58 0.37 -12.31 -1.68
CA LYS A 58 1.25 -13.47 -1.79
C LYS A 58 0.63 -14.57 -2.66
N THR A 59 -0.63 -14.93 -2.42
CA THR A 59 -1.33 -15.93 -3.25
C THR A 59 -1.43 -15.49 -4.70
N LYS A 60 -1.88 -14.25 -4.96
CA LYS A 60 -1.99 -13.70 -6.32
C LYS A 60 -0.66 -13.66 -7.06
N ALA A 61 0.42 -13.28 -6.35
CA ALA A 61 1.76 -13.27 -6.92
C ALA A 61 2.21 -14.69 -7.31
N GLY A 62 1.94 -15.69 -6.49
CA GLY A 62 2.27 -17.09 -6.79
C GLY A 62 1.47 -17.69 -7.95
N GLU A 63 0.22 -17.28 -8.14
CA GLU A 63 -0.62 -17.69 -9.28
C GLU A 63 -0.13 -17.09 -10.60
N ASN A 64 0.22 -15.80 -10.62
CA ASN A 64 0.63 -15.09 -11.83
C ASN A 64 2.06 -15.42 -12.30
N PHE A 65 2.86 -16.13 -11.48
CA PHE A 65 4.22 -16.56 -11.83
C PHE A 65 4.29 -17.95 -12.48
N ARG A 66 3.16 -18.67 -12.57
CA ARG A 66 3.03 -19.96 -13.25
C ARG A 66 2.45 -19.80 -14.65
#